data_AF-A0A7C4XVL4-F1
#
_entry.id   AF-A0A7C4XVL4-F1
#
_cell.length_a   1.000
_cell.length_b   1.000
_cell.length_c   1.000
_cell.angle_alpha   90.00
_cell.angle_beta   90.00
_cell.angle_gamma   90.00
#
_symmetry.space_group_name_H-M   'P 1'
#
loop_
_entity.id
_entity.type
_entity.pdbx_description
1 polymer ?
#
loop_
_entity_poly.entity_id
_entity_poly.type
_entity_poly.pdbx_seq_one_letter_code
_entity_poly.pdbx_strand_id
1 'polypeptide(L)' 'MRVLCPILPLSHRAVDALQWQALAQDLHQHGARLLTLWADADARAVCVLWLHADALLLAQHDLPPGAMHYPGLHDLFP' A
#
# COMPACT_ATOMS: atom_id res chain seq x y z
N MET A 1 -24.71 18.81 -10.01
CA MET A 1 -23.34 18.27 -9.87
C MET A 1 -23.34 16.85 -10.38
N ARG A 2 -22.65 16.56 -11.49
CA ARG A 2 -22.45 15.19 -11.96
C ARG A 2 -21.18 14.69 -11.28
N VAL A 3 -21.31 13.77 -10.35
CA VAL A 3 -20.14 13.11 -9.74
C VAL A 3 -19.59 12.18 -10.83
N LEU A 4 -18.53 12.61 -11.50
CA LEU A 4 -17.71 11.74 -12.33
C LEU A 4 -16.79 11.04 -11.34
N CYS A 5 -17.15 9.85 -10.87
CA CYS A 5 -16.17 8.95 -10.26
C CYS A 5 -15.42 8.31 -11.42
N PRO A 6 -14.23 8.80 -11.81
CA PRO A 6 -13.45 8.11 -12.83
C PRO A 6 -13.15 6.69 -12.33
N ILE A 7 -13.22 5.71 -13.22
CA ILE A 7 -12.71 4.38 -12.94
C ILE A 7 -11.18 4.52 -12.90
N LEU A 8 -10.61 4.45 -11.71
CA LEU A 8 -9.15 4.46 -11.54
C LEU A 8 -8.62 3.05 -11.81
N PRO A 9 -7.60 2.88 -12.68
CA PRO A 9 -6.94 1.60 -12.86
C PRO A 9 -6.31 1.15 -11.54
N LEU A 10 -6.49 -0.12 -11.19
CA LEU A 10 -5.90 -0.74 -10.02
C LEU A 10 -4.79 -1.70 -10.43
N SER A 11 -3.58 -1.47 -9.92
CA SER A 11 -2.48 -2.43 -9.98
C SER A 11 -2.35 -3.13 -8.63
N HIS A 12 -2.27 -4.45 -8.63
CA HIS A 12 -2.02 -5.26 -7.43
C HIS A 12 -0.63 -5.89 -7.49
N ARG A 13 0.13 -5.80 -6.39
CA ARG A 13 1.47 -6.40 -6.26
C ARG A 13 1.60 -7.13 -4.92
N ALA A 14 2.01 -8.40 -4.97
CA ALA A 14 2.54 -9.09 -3.79
C ALA A 14 4.02 -8.71 -3.64
N VAL A 15 4.43 -8.34 -2.42
CA VAL A 15 5.78 -7.86 -2.13
C VAL A 15 6.35 -8.49 -0.86
N ASP A 16 7.65 -8.71 -0.84
CA ASP A 16 8.38 -9.06 0.40
C ASP A 16 8.67 -7.80 1.24
N ALA A 17 9.31 -8.00 2.41
CA ALA A 17 9.58 -6.90 3.34
C ALA A 17 10.56 -5.85 2.78
N LEU A 18 11.50 -6.27 1.93
CA LEU A 18 12.47 -5.36 1.31
C LEU A 18 11.79 -4.53 0.21
N GLN A 19 11.02 -5.21 -0.64
CA GLN A 19 10.22 -4.60 -1.70
C GLN A 19 9.16 -3.65 -1.13
N TRP A 20 8.55 -3.99 0.00
CA TRP A 20 7.60 -3.12 0.71
C TRP A 20 8.21 -1.76 1.04
N GLN A 21 9.38 -1.75 1.68
CA GLN A 21 10.07 -0.52 2.06
C GLN A 21 10.51 0.27 0.82
N ALA A 22 11.09 -0.40 -0.18
CA ALA A 22 11.54 0.24 -1.41
C ALA A 22 10.37 0.86 -2.18
N LEU A 23 9.24 0.16 -2.27
CA LEU A 23 8.02 0.64 -2.92
C LEU A 23 7.45 1.86 -2.19
N ALA A 24 7.39 1.83 -0.85
CA ALA A 24 6.89 2.95 -0.07
C ALA A 24 7.77 4.21 -0.24
N GLN A 25 9.10 4.04 -0.27
CA GLN A 25 10.03 5.13 -0.51
C GLN A 25 9.87 5.72 -1.92
N ASP A 26 9.80 4.86 -2.94
CA ASP A 26 9.58 5.27 -4.32
C ASP A 26 8.27 6.04 -4.47
N LEU A 27 7.17 5.52 -3.93
CA LEU A 27 5.87 6.18 -3.98
C LEU A 27 5.85 7.50 -3.22
N HIS A 28 6.51 7.59 -2.07
CA HIS A 28 6.64 8.84 -1.33
C HIS A 28 7.42 9.90 -2.14
N GLN A 29 8.54 9.51 -2.75
CA GLN A 29 9.36 10.39 -3.59
C GLN A 29 8.59 10.91 -4.81
N HIS A 30 7.70 10.09 -5.37
CA HIS A 30 6.84 10.48 -6.50
C HIS A 30 5.52 11.14 -6.08
N GLY A 31 5.34 11.46 -4.80
CA GLY A 31 4.19 12.24 -4.31
C GLY A 31 2.88 11.44 -4.27
N ALA A 32 2.95 10.11 -4.16
CA ALA A 32 1.78 9.29 -3.92
C ALA A 32 1.14 9.62 -2.56
N ARG A 33 -0.14 9.30 -2.41
CA ARG A 33 -0.89 9.45 -1.16
C ARG A 33 -1.30 8.09 -0.65
N LEU A 34 -0.99 7.80 0.61
CA LEU A 34 -1.51 6.61 1.28
C LEU A 34 -3.01 6.83 1.58
N LEU A 35 -3.85 5.95 1.05
CA LEU A 35 -5.30 6.02 1.24
C LEU A 35 -5.74 5.18 2.43
N THR A 36 -5.18 3.99 2.58
CA THR A 36 -5.52 3.06 3.66
C THR A 36 -4.46 1.99 3.83
N LEU A 37 -4.35 1.46 5.05
CA LEU A 37 -3.48 0.38 5.49
C LEU A 37 -4.32 -0.54 6.39
N TRP A 38 -4.32 -1.84 6.11
CA TRP A 38 -5.09 -2.81 6.88
C TRP A 38 -4.40 -4.18 6.90
N ALA A 39 -4.70 -4.98 7.91
CA ALA A 39 -4.35 -6.40 7.91
C ALA A 39 -5.46 -7.20 7.23
N ASP A 40 -5.10 -8.25 6.50
CA ASP A 40 -6.05 -9.27 6.05
C ASP A 40 -6.75 -9.95 7.24
N ALA A 41 -7.88 -10.62 7.02
CA ALA A 41 -8.76 -11.19 8.04
C ALA A 41 -8.04 -12.10 9.04
N ASP A 42 -7.04 -12.86 8.59
CA ASP A 42 -6.23 -13.76 9.43
C ASP A 42 -4.94 -13.11 9.95
N ALA A 43 -4.73 -11.82 9.72
CA ALA A 43 -3.50 -11.07 10.01
C ALA A 43 -2.23 -11.70 9.42
N ARG A 44 -2.38 -12.49 8.34
CA ARG A 44 -1.27 -13.14 7.62
C ARG A 44 -0.64 -12.24 6.57
N ALA A 45 -1.28 -11.13 6.26
CA ALA A 45 -0.77 -10.15 5.32
C ALA A 45 -1.17 -8.75 5.76
N VAL A 46 -0.33 -7.78 5.40
CA VAL A 46 -0.64 -6.35 5.49
C VAL A 46 -0.83 -5.83 4.08
N CYS A 47 -1.95 -5.17 3.88
CA CYS A 47 -2.35 -4.56 2.62
C CYS A 47 -2.31 -3.04 2.76
N VAL A 48 -1.86 -2.37 1.70
CA VAL A 48 -1.80 -0.91 1.63
C VAL A 48 -2.26 -0.46 0.25
N LEU A 49 -3.02 0.62 0.22
CA LEU A 49 -3.50 1.23 -1.00
C LEU A 49 -2.96 2.65 -1.10
N TRP A 50 -2.26 2.94 -2.20
CA TRP A 50 -1.84 4.28 -2.56
C TRP A 50 -2.60 4.80 -3.77
N LEU A 51 -2.80 6.11 -3.79
CA LEU A 51 -3.14 6.88 -4.98
C LEU A 51 -1.86 7.50 -5.53
N HIS A 52 -1.50 7.19 -6.77
CA HIS A 52 -0.37 7.79 -7.45
C HIS A 52 -0.83 8.29 -8.83
N ALA A 53 -0.72 9.60 -9.04
CA ALA A 53 -1.37 10.29 -10.16
C ALA A 53 -2.88 9.92 -10.23
N ASP A 54 -3.33 9.35 -11.35
CA ASP A 54 -4.70 8.89 -11.57
C ASP A 54 -4.83 7.36 -11.53
N ALA A 55 -3.98 6.68 -10.75
CA ALA A 55 -3.98 5.23 -10.61
C ALA A 55 -3.90 4.79 -9.15
N LEU A 56 -4.52 3.63 -8.87
CA LEU A 56 -4.45 2.96 -7.58
C LEU A 56 -3.38 1.87 -7.61
N LEU A 57 -2.58 1.81 -6.56
CA LEU A 57 -1.62 0.74 -6.33
C LEU A 57 -1.94 0.07 -5.00
N LEU A 58 -2.35 -1.21 -5.08
CA LEU A 58 -2.49 -2.11 -3.94
C LEU A 58 -1.20 -2.92 -3.81
N ALA A 59 -0.56 -2.85 -2.66
CA ALA A 59 0.51 -3.79 -2.29
C ALA A 59 0.06 -4.67 -1.13
N GLN A 60 0.38 -5.96 -1.24
CA GLN A 60 0.17 -6.94 -0.19
C GLN A 60 1.53 -7.49 0.24
N HIS A 61 1.81 -7.42 1.53
CA HIS A 61 2.99 -8.02 2.15
C HIS A 61 2.57 -9.17 3.06
N ASP A 62 2.95 -10.39 2.69
CA ASP A 62 2.69 -11.57 3.50
C ASP A 62 3.65 -11.60 4.70
N LEU A 63 3.08 -11.80 5.88
CA LEU A 63 3.80 -11.89 7.14
C LEU A 63 4.17 -13.35 7.42
N PRO A 64 5.42 -13.61 7.86
CA PRO A 64 5.79 -14.93 8.34
C PRO A 64 4.94 -15.34 9.55
N PRO A 65 4.69 -16.65 9.76
CA PRO A 65 3.96 -17.12 10.94
C PRO A 65 4.58 -16.61 12.24
N GLY A 66 3.78 -15.96 13.08
CA GLY A 66 4.22 -15.39 14.37
C GLY A 66 4.89 -14.02 14.27
N ALA A 67 5.04 -13.45 13.06
CA ALA A 67 5.50 -12.08 12.91
C ALA A 67 4.38 -11.11 13.34
N MET A 68 4.72 -10.21 14.27
CA MET A 68 3.85 -9.13 14.75
C MET A 68 4.25 -7.76 14.18
N HIS A 69 5.34 -7.72 13.41
CA HIS A 69 5.95 -6.49 12.94
C HIS A 69 6.18 -6.53 11.44
N TYR A 70 5.91 -5.40 10.80
CA TYR A 70 6.26 -5.08 9.42
C TYR A 70 6.97 -3.71 9.41
N PRO A 71 7.72 -3.39 8.34
CA PRO A 71 8.30 -2.06 8.19
C PRO A 71 7.20 -1.00 8.17
N GLY A 72 7.19 -0.15 9.19
CA GLY A 72 6.19 0.90 9.37
C GLY A 72 6.26 1.95 8.27
N LEU A 73 5.08 2.42 7.85
CA LEU A 73 4.97 3.44 6.80
C LEU A 73 4.79 4.87 7.36
N HIS A 74 4.62 5.00 8.68
CA HIS A 74 4.25 6.27 9.33
C HIS A 74 5.28 7.38 9.12
N ASP A 75 6.57 7.05 9.05
CA ASP A 75 7.63 8.04 8.80
C ASP A 75 7.55 8.66 7.40
N LEU A 76 6.94 7.95 6.43
CA LEU A 76 6.78 8.40 5.04
C LEU A 76 5.37 8.96 4.77
N PHE A 77 4.36 8.41 5.45
CA PHE A 77 2.96 8.76 5.28
C PHE A 77 2.32 8.95 6.67
N PRO A 78 2.39 10.17 7.24
CA PRO A 78 1.85 10.46 8.57
C PRO A 78 0.31 10.50 8.58
#